data_AF-A0A522E727-F1
#
_entry.id   AF-A0A522E727-F1
#
_cell.length_a   1.000
_cell.length_b   1.000
_cell.length_c   1.000
_cell.angle_alpha   90.00
_cell.angle_beta   90.00
_cell.angle_gamma   90.00
#
_symmetry.space_group_name_H-M   'P 1'
#
loop_
_entity.id
_entity.type
_entity.pdbx_description
1 polymer ?
#
loop_
_entity_poly.entity_id
_entity_poly.type
_entity_poly.pdbx_seq_one_letter_code
_entity_poly.pdbx_strand_id
1 'polypeptide(L)'
;MSKSCIITGKKTSTGQLVSHSNVKVKRKLFPNLQKKRLVNPKTGRTITVMISTRGLRTLKKWDRDGKAYDLGALKKTQALA
;
A
#
# COMPACT_ATOMS: atom_id res chain seq x y z
N MET A 1 10.06 -8.04 5.00
CA MET A 1 9.33 -7.00 4.23
C MET A 1 7.91 -6.92 4.75
N SER A 2 7.52 -5.80 5.33
CA SER A 2 6.14 -5.52 5.71
C SER A 2 5.28 -5.47 4.44
N LYS A 3 4.26 -6.34 4.34
CA LYS A 3 3.25 -6.31 3.27
C LYS A 3 2.24 -5.19 3.53
N SER A 4 2.73 -3.95 3.54
CA SER A 4 1.94 -2.74 3.76
C SER A 4 2.01 -1.82 2.55
N CYS A 5 0.91 -1.09 2.28
CA CYS A 5 0.90 -0.07 1.25
C CYS A 5 1.38 1.27 1.82
N ILE A 6 2.39 1.89 1.20
CA ILE A 6 3.00 3.16 1.64
C ILE A 6 2.00 4.31 1.79
N ILE A 7 1.04 4.44 0.88
CA ILE A 7 0.08 5.56 0.87
C ILE A 7 -1.12 5.29 1.77
N THR A 8 -1.66 4.07 1.73
CA THR A 8 -2.95 3.75 2.38
C THR A 8 -2.80 3.01 3.70
N GLY A 9 -1.58 2.64 4.10
CA GLY A 9 -1.31 1.90 5.33
C GLY A 9 -1.91 0.49 5.37
N LYS A 10 -2.57 0.02 4.30
CA LYS A 10 -3.25 -1.28 4.27
C LYS A 10 -2.28 -2.40 4.61
N LYS A 11 -2.49 -3.05 5.75
CA LYS A 11 -1.76 -4.23 6.22
C LYS A 11 -2.54 -5.51 5.88
N THR A 12 -1.88 -6.66 6.06
CA THR A 12 -2.53 -7.97 5.94
C THR A 12 -3.58 -8.12 7.03
N SER A 13 -4.80 -8.53 6.66
CA SER A 13 -5.85 -8.87 7.63
C SER A 13 -5.96 -10.39 7.78
N THR A 14 -6.48 -10.82 8.91
CA THR A 14 -6.86 -12.23 9.14
C THR A 14 -8.35 -12.39 8.89
N GLY A 15 -8.75 -13.56 8.40
CA GLY A 15 -10.14 -13.91 8.18
C GLY A 15 -10.35 -15.42 8.19
N GLN A 16 -11.59 -15.85 8.04
CA GLN A 16 -11.95 -17.26 7.93
C GLN A 16 -12.30 -17.62 6.49
N LEU A 17 -12.00 -18.85 6.08
CA LEU A 17 -12.65 -19.54 4.98
C LEU A 17 -13.77 -20.36 5.60
N VAL A 18 -15.01 -20.10 5.20
CA VAL A 18 -16.20 -20.79 5.72
C VAL A 18 -16.70 -21.71 4.62
N SER A 19 -16.81 -23.01 4.91
CA SER A 19 -17.43 -23.97 3.99
C SER A 19 -18.95 -23.91 4.03
N HIS A 20 -19.62 -24.57 3.10
CA HIS A 20 -21.08 -24.70 3.10
C HIS A 20 -21.61 -25.34 4.40
N SER A 21 -20.85 -26.27 4.98
CA SER A 21 -21.13 -26.88 6.29
C SER A 21 -20.66 -26.04 7.49
N ASN A 22 -20.33 -24.75 7.29
CA ASN A 22 -19.84 -23.82 8.31
C ASN A 22 -18.53 -24.21 9.00
N VAL A 23 -17.70 -25.05 8.39
CA VAL A 23 -16.34 -25.32 8.89
C VAL A 23 -15.46 -24.10 8.66
N LYS A 24 -14.85 -23.58 9.73
CA LYS A 24 -14.07 -22.34 9.75
C LYS A 24 -12.58 -22.62 9.76
N VAL A 25 -11.88 -22.29 8.67
CA VAL A 25 -10.41 -22.41 8.57
C VAL A 25 -9.79 -21.00 8.60
N LYS A 26 -8.79 -20.77 9.46
CA LYS A 26 -8.09 -19.48 9.53
C LYS A 26 -7.27 -19.26 8.25
N ARG A 27 -7.40 -18.08 7.63
CA ARG A 27 -6.58 -17.66 6.48
C ARG A 27 -6.10 -16.21 6.62
N LYS A 28 -5.03 -15.89 5.88
CA LYS A 28 -4.50 -14.52 5.77
C LYS A 28 -5.00 -13.89 4.47
N LEU A 29 -5.49 -12.67 4.55
CA LEU A 29 -5.97 -11.85 3.43
C LEU A 29 -4.88 -10.83 3.09
N PHE A 30 -4.16 -11.08 1.99
CA PHE A 30 -3.10 -10.19 1.55
C PHE A 30 -3.66 -9.04 0.68
N PRO A 31 -3.21 -7.79 0.89
CA PRO A 31 -3.52 -6.71 -0.03
C PRO A 31 -2.85 -6.93 -1.39
N ASN A 32 -3.51 -6.52 -2.48
CA ASN A 32 -2.91 -6.51 -3.82
C ASN A 32 -1.84 -5.42 -3.91
N LEU A 33 -0.60 -5.78 -3.53
CA LEU A 33 0.57 -4.90 -3.55
C LEU A 33 1.40 -5.16 -4.80
N GLN A 34 1.79 -4.08 -5.46
CA GLN A 34 2.63 -4.10 -6.65
C GLN A 34 3.91 -3.30 -6.40
N LYS A 35 5.03 -3.79 -6.93
CA LYS A 35 6.29 -3.06 -6.94
C LYS A 35 6.29 -2.11 -8.14
N LYS A 36 6.34 -0.80 -7.89
CA LYS A 36 6.36 0.23 -8.94
C LYS A 36 7.42 1.28 -8.62
N ARG A 37 8.00 1.86 -9.68
CA ARG A 37 8.88 3.02 -9.61
C ARG A 37 8.03 4.26 -9.81
N LEU A 38 8.12 5.21 -8.87
CA LEU A 38 7.37 6.47 -8.92
C LEU A 38 8.34 7.63 -8.72
N VAL A 39 8.09 8.72 -9.42
CA VAL A 39 8.84 9.97 -9.25
C VAL A 39 8.27 10.71 -8.05
N ASN A 40 9.13 11.13 -7.13
CA ASN A 40 8.73 11.95 -6.00
C ASN A 40 8.59 13.41 -6.47
N PRO A 41 7.40 14.03 -6.40
CA PRO A 41 7.20 15.39 -6.88
C PRO A 41 8.01 16.42 -6.08
N LYS A 42 8.38 16.13 -4.82
CA LYS A 42 9.12 17.08 -3.98
C LYS A 42 10.63 17.05 -4.18
N THR A 43 11.20 15.90 -4.52
CA THR A 43 12.66 15.71 -4.63
C THR A 43 13.13 15.37 -6.04
N GLY A 44 12.21 15.17 -6.99
CA GLY A 44 12.52 14.75 -8.37
C GLY A 44 13.12 13.35 -8.49
N ARG A 45 13.30 12.62 -7.37
CA ARG A 45 13.96 11.32 -7.34
C ARG A 45 12.96 10.20 -7.63
N THR A 46 13.41 9.22 -8.41
CA THR A 46 12.65 7.98 -8.64
C THR A 46 12.86 7.01 -7.49
N ILE A 47 11.78 6.61 -6.82
CA ILE A 47 11.83 5.66 -5.69
C ILE A 47 11.01 4.42 -6.04
N THR A 48 11.58 3.24 -5.78
CA THR A 48 10.83 1.98 -5.84
C THR A 48 10.02 1.79 -4.56
N VAL A 49 8.71 1.69 -4.73
CA VAL A 49 7.73 1.59 -3.65
C VAL A 49 6.79 0.41 -3.86
N MET A 50 6.36 -0.20 -2.75
CA MET A 50 5.26 -1.16 -2.74
C MET A 50 3.94 -0.42 -2.53
N ILE A 51 3.08 -0.50 -3.54
CA ILE A 51 1.85 0.29 -3.60
C ILE A 51 0.66 -0.62 -3.91
N SER A 52 -0.48 -0.35 -3.28
CA SER A 52 -1.74 -1.01 -3.63
C SER A 52 -2.41 -0.27 -4.79
N THR A 53 -3.33 -0.95 -5.48
CA THR A 53 -4.15 -0.34 -6.54
C THR A 53 -4.94 0.88 -6.05
N ARG A 54 -5.46 0.86 -4.81
CA ARG A 54 -6.08 2.05 -4.20
C ARG A 54 -5.07 3.17 -3.98
N GLY A 55 -3.84 2.85 -3.57
CA GLY A 55 -2.77 3.82 -3.42
C GLY A 55 -2.44 4.53 -4.73
N LEU A 56 -2.37 3.80 -5.85
CA LEU A 56 -2.17 4.38 -7.18
C LEU A 56 -3.30 5.33 -7.58
N ARG A 57 -4.56 4.98 -7.26
CA ARG A 57 -5.71 5.86 -7.52
C ARG A 57 -5.62 7.16 -6.72
N THR A 58 -5.20 7.08 -5.46
CA THR A 58 -5.00 8.27 -4.62
C THR A 58 -3.88 9.14 -5.15
N LEU A 59 -2.77 8.54 -5.61
CA LEU A 59 -1.65 9.27 -6.21
C LEU A 59 -2.09 10.07 -7.43
N LYS A 60 -2.80 9.41 -8.35
CA LYS A 60 -3.35 10.06 -9.56
C LYS A 60 -4.27 11.23 -9.22
N LYS A 61 -4.99 11.18 -8.09
CA LYS A 61 -5.81 12.30 -7.62
C LYS A 61 -4.93 13.45 -7.11
N TRP A 62 -3.92 13.15 -6.29
CA TRP A 62 -3.02 14.17 -5.76
C TRP A 62 -2.18 14.86 -6.83
N ASP A 63 -1.79 14.14 -7.88
CA ASP A 63 -1.10 14.72 -9.04
C ASP A 63 -2.00 15.72 -9.77
N ARG A 64 -3.29 15.42 -9.90
CA ARG A 64 -4.28 16.35 -10.46
C ARG A 64 -4.48 17.57 -9.56
N ASP A 65 -4.51 17.35 -8.25
CA ASP A 65 -4.74 18.40 -7.24
C ASP A 65 -3.46 19.22 -6.95
N GLY A 66 -2.32 18.94 -7.59
CA GLY A 66 -1.06 19.66 -7.42
C GLY A 66 -0.40 19.50 -6.04
N LYS A 67 -0.70 18.43 -5.30
CA LYS A 67 -0.16 18.25 -3.94
C LYS A 67 1.31 17.81 -3.97
N ALA A 68 2.16 18.52 -3.25
CA ALA A 68 3.53 18.09 -2.99
C ALA A 68 3.56 17.02 -1.88
N TYR A 69 3.70 15.74 -2.26
CA TYR A 69 3.84 14.62 -1.33
C TYR A 69 5.26 14.05 -1.35
N ASP A 70 5.78 13.63 -0.20
CA ASP A 70 7.10 13.00 -0.09
C ASP A 70 6.98 11.48 0.15
N LEU A 71 7.28 10.71 -0.89
CA LEU A 71 7.28 9.24 -0.86
C LEU A 71 8.39 8.67 0.03
N GLY A 72 9.47 9.42 0.29
CA GLY A 72 10.59 8.99 1.13
C GLY A 72 10.25 9.01 2.62
N ALA A 73 9.60 10.08 3.09
CA ALA A 73 9.12 10.20 4.46
C ALA A 73 8.05 9.13 4.78
N LEU A 74 7.08 8.93 3.88
CA LEU A 74 6.02 7.93 4.03
C LEU A 74 6.56 6.49 4.09
N LYS A 75 7.69 6.22 3.43
CA LYS A 75 8.37 4.91 3.49
C LYS A 75 9.05 4.68 4.84
N LYS A 76 9.63 5.73 5.47
CA LYS A 76 10.25 5.63 6.80
C LYS A 76 9.24 5.38 7.91
N THR A 77 8.11 6.08 7.88
CA THR A 77 7.04 5.93 8.90
C THR A 77 6.48 4.51 8.95
N GLN A 78 6.50 3.77 7.83
CA GLN A 78 6.03 2.38 7.77
C GLN A 78 7.07 1.33 8.11
N ALA A 79 8.34 1.70 8.28
CA ALA A 79 9.40 0.77 8.68
C ALA A 79 9.55 0.67 10.21
N LEU A 80 9.02 1.65 10.95
CA LEU A 80 9.07 1.73 12.42
C LEU A 80 7.86 1.09 13.12
N ALA A 81 6.92 0.48 12.37
CA ALA A 81 5.65 -0.11 12.87
C ALA A 81 5.26 -1.40 12.12
#